data_AF-A0A956Z5P1-F1
#
_entry.id   AF-A0A956Z5P1-F1
#
_cell.length_a   1.000
_cell.length_b   1.000
_cell.length_c   1.000
_cell.angle_alpha   90.00
_cell.angle_beta   90.00
_cell.angle_gamma   90.00
#
_symmetry.space_group_name_H-M   'P 1'
#
loop_
_entity.id
_entity.type
_entity.pdbx_description
1 polymer ?
#
loop_
_entity_poly.entity_id
_entity_poly.type
_entity_poly.pdbx_seq_one_letter_code
_entity_poly.pdbx_strand_id
1 'polypeptide(L)'
;MAKYASYDYEGYRFVFKYDDEFPDMLHIWVRHTKTVEDAIEIWFEAADETWDANHERYQTYSKSQGLYWFWLEENKVIMVVSCFDI
;
A
#
# COMPACT_ATOMS: atom_id res chain seq x y z
N MET A 1 -2.33 -5.73 -19.40
CA MET A 1 -1.45 -6.20 -18.31
C MET A 1 -1.28 -5.04 -17.35
N ALA A 2 -1.50 -5.24 -16.06
CA ALA A 2 -1.25 -4.20 -15.07
C ALA A 2 0.27 -3.98 -14.91
N LYS A 3 0.67 -2.71 -14.76
CA LYS A 3 2.05 -2.30 -14.53
C LYS A 3 2.24 -2.06 -13.03
N TYR A 4 3.41 -2.40 -12.51
CA TYR A 4 3.74 -2.26 -11.09
C TYR A 4 5.12 -1.62 -10.91
N ALA A 5 5.27 -0.86 -9.83
CA ALA A 5 6.56 -0.41 -9.32
C ALA A 5 6.89 -1.18 -8.03
N SER A 6 8.18 -1.31 -7.72
CA SER A 6 8.64 -1.96 -6.50
C SER A 6 9.70 -1.12 -5.80
N TYR A 7 9.61 -1.04 -4.48
CA TYR A 7 10.52 -0.29 -3.62
C TYR A 7 10.97 -1.20 -2.49
N ASP A 8 12.28 -1.35 -2.31
CA ASP A 8 12.87 -2.16 -1.24
C ASP A 8 13.20 -1.24 -0.04
N TYR A 9 12.72 -1.59 1.15
CA TYR A 9 12.93 -0.83 2.39
C TYR A 9 12.96 -1.78 3.61
N GLU A 10 14.00 -1.64 4.45
CA GLU A 10 14.21 -2.43 5.68
C GLU A 10 13.98 -3.96 5.54
N GLY A 11 14.38 -4.54 4.41
CA GLY A 11 14.25 -5.98 4.16
C GLY A 11 12.90 -6.42 3.56
N TYR A 12 11.97 -5.49 3.37
CA TYR A 12 10.70 -5.70 2.69
C TYR A 12 10.70 -5.10 1.29
N ARG A 13 9.90 -5.69 0.41
CA ARG A 13 9.59 -5.15 -0.92
C ARG A 13 8.14 -4.69 -0.96
N PHE A 14 7.93 -3.40 -1.19
CA PHE A 14 6.62 -2.80 -1.40
C PHE A 14 6.32 -2.71 -2.89
N VAL A 15 5.22 -3.30 -3.31
CA VAL A 15 4.75 -3.32 -4.70
C VAL A 15 3.54 -2.41 -4.82
N PHE A 16 3.56 -1.52 -5.81
CA PHE A 16 2.52 -0.53 -6.05
C PHE A 16 2.00 -0.66 -7.48
N LYS A 17 0.68 -0.63 -7.65
CA LYS A 17 0.06 -0.60 -8.98
C LYS A 17 0.18 0.80 -9.60
N TYR A 18 0.46 0.87 -10.89
CA TYR A 18 0.21 2.09 -11.67
C TYR A 18 -1.29 2.27 -11.93
N ASP A 19 -1.72 3.52 -12.11
CA ASP A 19 -3.13 3.80 -12.41
C ASP A 19 -3.51 3.36 -13.83
N ASP A 20 -4.74 2.89 -14.02
CA ASP A 20 -5.21 2.40 -15.32
C ASP A 20 -5.47 3.54 -16.33
N GLU A 21 -5.83 4.74 -15.85
CA GLU A 21 -6.04 5.93 -16.69
C GLU A 21 -4.74 6.73 -16.88
N PHE A 22 -3.85 6.72 -15.87
CA PHE A 22 -2.57 7.42 -15.87
C PHE A 22 -1.41 6.42 -15.69
N PRO A 23 -1.01 5.67 -16.74
CA PRO A 23 -0.14 4.49 -16.63
C PRO A 23 1.32 4.77 -16.25
N ASP A 24 1.70 6.04 -16.14
CA ASP A 24 3.03 6.48 -15.69
C ASP A 24 3.02 7.02 -14.25
N MET A 25 1.86 7.01 -13.59
CA MET A 25 1.70 7.45 -12.20
C MET A 25 1.16 6.32 -11.32
N LEU A 26 1.57 6.30 -10.05
CA LEU A 26 1.08 5.31 -9.10
C LEU A 26 -0.39 5.55 -8.76
N HIS A 27 -1.16 4.48 -8.62
CA HIS A 27 -2.57 4.53 -8.25
C HIS A 27 -2.80 5.31 -6.95
N ILE A 28 -1.95 5.09 -5.94
CA ILE A 28 -2.04 5.78 -4.65
C ILE A 28 -1.82 7.30 -4.76
N TRP A 29 -1.01 7.74 -5.71
CA TRP A 29 -0.84 9.16 -5.98
C TRP A 29 -2.05 9.73 -6.72
N VAL A 30 -2.46 9.07 -7.80
CA VAL A 30 -3.56 9.54 -8.67
C VAL A 30 -4.89 9.60 -7.93
N ARG A 31 -5.20 8.58 -7.12
CA ARG A 31 -6.52 8.45 -6.47
C ARG A 31 -6.57 8.99 -5.05
N HIS A 32 -5.43 9.11 -4.37
CA HIS A 32 -5.38 9.46 -2.96
C HIS A 32 -4.35 10.54 -2.61
N THR A 33 -3.59 11.04 -3.59
CA THR A 33 -2.53 12.05 -3.39
C THR A 33 -1.50 11.61 -2.35
N LYS A 34 -1.21 10.30 -2.30
CA LYS A 34 -0.22 9.70 -1.39
C LYS A 34 1.03 9.26 -2.12
N THR A 35 2.14 9.40 -1.42
CA THR A 35 3.47 8.99 -1.86
C THR A 35 3.77 7.55 -1.42
N VAL A 36 4.87 7.00 -1.91
CA VAL A 36 5.37 5.68 -1.48
C VAL A 36 5.81 5.75 -0.03
N GLU A 37 6.45 6.86 0.35
CA GLU A 37 6.93 7.14 1.69
C GLU A 37 5.78 7.16 2.70
N ASP A 38 4.66 7.82 2.38
CA ASP A 38 3.47 7.84 3.26
C ASP A 38 2.95 6.41 3.51
N ALA A 39 2.91 5.57 2.47
CA ALA A 39 2.43 4.19 2.56
C ALA A 39 3.38 3.28 3.37
N ILE A 40 4.68 3.52 3.27
CA ILE A 40 5.70 2.80 4.05
C ILE A 40 5.63 3.24 5.52
N GLU A 41 5.56 4.55 5.77
CA GLU A 41 5.49 5.12 7.12
C GLU A 41 4.33 4.52 7.90
N ILE A 42 3.11 4.58 7.38
CA ILE A 42 1.94 4.00 8.06
C ILE A 42 2.06 2.49 8.27
N TRP A 43 2.70 1.75 7.36
CA TRP A 43 2.90 0.30 7.52
C TRP A 43 3.79 -0.03 8.72
N PHE A 44 4.82 0.78 8.98
CA PHE A 44 5.72 0.61 10.12
C PHE A 44 5.21 1.26 11.42
N GLU A 45 4.47 2.36 11.33
CA GLU A 45 4.03 3.14 12.50
C GLU A 45 2.76 2.61 13.15
N ALA A 46 1.84 2.07 12.35
CA ALA A 46 0.54 1.68 12.87
C ALA A 46 0.66 0.43 13.75
N ALA A 47 0.05 0.52 14.93
CA ALA A 47 0.18 -0.50 15.95
C ALA A 47 -0.63 -1.78 15.66
N ASP A 48 -1.70 -1.68 14.86
CA ASP A 48 -2.65 -2.76 14.65
C ASP A 48 -3.07 -2.87 13.17
N GLU A 49 -2.91 -4.06 12.59
CA GLU A 49 -3.56 -4.46 11.35
C GLU A 49 -4.84 -5.29 11.60
N THR A 50 -5.85 -5.07 10.78
CA THR A 50 -7.10 -5.86 10.79
C THR A 50 -7.26 -6.57 9.46
N TRP A 51 -7.48 -7.89 9.50
CA TRP A 51 -7.78 -8.66 8.29
C TRP A 51 -9.24 -8.46 7.85
N ASP A 52 -9.43 -8.07 6.60
CA ASP A 52 -10.74 -7.96 5.94
C ASP A 52 -10.94 -9.13 4.97
N ALA A 53 -11.66 -10.15 5.43
CA ALA A 53 -11.91 -11.37 4.68
C ALA A 53 -12.76 -11.15 3.41
N ASN A 54 -13.54 -10.07 3.31
CA ASN A 54 -14.38 -9.83 2.13
C ASN A 54 -13.56 -9.29 0.94
N HIS A 55 -12.47 -8.61 1.24
CA HIS A 55 -11.58 -8.01 0.24
C HIS A 55 -10.19 -8.65 0.21
N GLU A 56 -9.98 -9.70 1.01
CA GLU A 56 -8.74 -10.47 1.13
C GLU A 56 -7.50 -9.59 1.34
N ARG A 57 -7.60 -8.64 2.27
CA ARG A 57 -6.52 -7.68 2.55
C ARG A 57 -6.48 -7.25 4.02
N TYR A 58 -5.32 -6.81 4.45
CA TYR A 58 -5.16 -6.10 5.71
C TYR A 58 -5.56 -4.63 5.56
N GLN A 59 -6.06 -4.09 6.66
CA GLN A 59 -6.33 -2.68 6.85
C GLN A 59 -5.54 -2.21 8.06
N THR A 60 -4.78 -1.15 7.86
CA THR A 60 -3.91 -0.56 8.87
C THR A 60 -4.25 0.91 8.95
N TYR A 61 -4.45 1.44 10.16
CA TYR A 61 -4.89 2.82 10.36
C TYR A 61 -4.01 3.54 11.37
N SER A 62 -3.65 4.77 11.05
CA SER A 62 -3.09 5.75 11.98
C SER A 62 -4.18 6.73 12.42
N LYS A 63 -3.79 7.82 13.09
CA LYS A 63 -4.74 8.88 13.50
C LYS A 63 -5.35 9.65 12.33
N SER A 64 -4.67 9.70 11.18
CA SER A 64 -5.07 10.55 10.06
C SER A 64 -5.04 9.83 8.71
N GLN A 65 -4.56 8.58 8.66
CA GLN A 65 -4.35 7.87 7.41
C GLN A 65 -4.73 6.39 7.54
N GLY A 66 -5.13 5.80 6.42
CA GLY A 66 -5.39 4.37 6.26
C GLY A 66 -4.53 3.77 5.15
N LEU A 67 -4.21 2.48 5.32
CA LEU A 67 -3.47 1.68 4.36
C LEU A 67 -4.17 0.34 4.16
N TYR A 68 -4.40 -0.02 2.90
CA TYR A 68 -4.87 -1.33 2.48
C TYR A 68 -3.75 -2.08 1.77
N TRP A 69 -3.46 -3.29 2.21
CA TRP A 69 -2.32 -4.05 1.72
C TRP A 69 -2.50 -5.55 1.96
N PHE A 70 -1.71 -6.38 1.28
CA PHE A 70 -1.64 -7.82 1.57
C PHE A 70 -0.27 -8.38 1.22
N TRP A 71 0.06 -9.55 1.78
CA TRP A 71 1.30 -10.25 1.47
C TRP A 71 1.24 -10.93 0.10
N LEU A 72 2.23 -10.66 -0.75
CA LEU A 72 2.54 -11.49 -1.93
C LEU A 72 3.48 -12.64 -1.56
N GLU A 73 4.39 -12.38 -0.62
CA GLU A 73 5.24 -13.37 0.05
C GLU A 73 5.32 -12.95 1.51
N GLU A 74 4.84 -13.80 2.42
CA GLU A 74 4.77 -13.49 3.86
C GLU A 74 6.12 -12.98 4.40
N ASN A 75 6.08 -11.90 5.17
CA ASN A 75 7.23 -11.27 5.80
C ASN A 75 8.33 -10.78 4.84
N LYS A 76 8.01 -10.57 3.56
CA LYS A 76 9.01 -10.15 2.57
C LYS A 76 8.49 -9.28 1.44
N VAL A 77 7.34 -9.61 0.83
CA VAL A 77 6.82 -8.87 -0.31
C VAL A 77 5.37 -8.47 -0.05
N ILE A 78 5.11 -7.17 -0.10
CA ILE A 78 3.85 -6.53 0.24
C ILE A 78 3.27 -5.92 -1.02
N MET A 79 2.00 -6.18 -1.29
CA MET A 79 1.22 -5.42 -2.27
C MET A 79 0.47 -4.31 -1.55
N VAL A 80 0.78 -3.06 -1.91
CA VAL A 80 0.00 -1.89 -1.46
C VAL A 80 -1.15 -1.67 -2.43
N VAL A 81 -2.38 -1.72 -1.88
CA VAL A 81 -3.61 -1.50 -2.63
C VAL A 81 -3.95 -0.01 -2.66
N SER A 82 -4.03 0.62 -1.48
CA SER A 82 -4.38 2.03 -1.32
C SER A 82 -3.75 2.60 -0.06
N CYS A 83 -3.39 3.89 -0.08
CA CYS A 83 -3.07 4.70 1.09
C CYS A 83 -3.89 5.99 0.98
N PHE A 84 -4.55 6.45 2.04
CA PHE A 84 -5.52 7.56 1.98
C PHE A 84 -5.67 8.27 3.33
N ASP A 85 -6.23 9.48 3.34
CA ASP A 85 -6.59 10.22 4.57
C ASP A 85 -7.94 9.76 5.13
N ILE A 86 -8.11 9.83 6.46
CA ILE A 86 -9.37 9.52 7.19
C ILE A 86 -10.06 10.80 7.65
#